data_AF-A0A1D2SG21-F1
#
_entry.id   AF-A0A1D2SG21-F1
#
_cell.length_a   1.000
_cell.length_b   1.000
_cell.length_c   1.000
_cell.angle_alpha   90.00
_cell.angle_beta   90.00
_cell.angle_gamma   90.00
#
_symmetry.space_group_name_H-M   'P 1'
#
loop_
_entity.id
_entity.type
_entity.pdbx_description
1 polymer ?
#
loop_
_entity_poly.entity_id
_entity_poly.type
_entity_poly.pdbx_seq_one_letter_code
_entity_poly.pdbx_strand_id
1 'polypeptide(L)'
;MTPASDPACVTGFDRWTPELRRAVMVARPEFFTWSAEEQLRYRVNLPNDDREAILSALLREHGERRRVARARLESRGRVPLDLQNRVNEWLQPLQGIGEDTFSLNEHFAEGSSILDFATLLDYDRNDHAFQQDANQREFEGYVAEPYTGSLHGTWARVLVDGRLCYLTLTMASWHLYGSMEEAANAEIEVRIPHRHVRGPEDGKRDESGSVRWDMRVDAGGQEALLGELKHRVWEEQSRRRSELGRIFCEQRRHVCFLDDHPWEDQRPDERNLLVVFSDPEALAAVRFATFLNDCRRMGRPLAGLRALEAREAERMREFVAAQHEDLLRNFDPGVVPLRRKYKVMIRPDALRDLEDDGLL
;
A
#
# COMPACT_ATOMS: atom_id res chain seq x y z
N MET A 1 14.91 18.47 46.12
CA MET A 1 15.32 19.14 44.87
C MET A 1 15.02 18.19 43.73
N THR A 2 13.85 18.37 43.13
CA THR A 2 13.39 17.63 41.95
C THR A 2 14.04 18.30 40.74
N PRO A 3 14.66 17.57 39.81
CA PRO A 3 15.18 18.19 38.60
C PRO A 3 13.99 18.66 37.76
N ALA A 4 14.04 19.93 37.38
CA ALA A 4 13.10 20.51 36.45
C ALA A 4 13.21 19.76 35.12
N SER A 5 12.09 19.22 34.68
CA SER A 5 11.90 18.73 33.32
C SER A 5 12.04 19.92 32.37
N ASP A 6 13.11 19.92 31.58
CA ASP A 6 13.26 20.80 30.41
C ASP A 6 12.05 20.62 29.48
N PRO A 7 11.39 21.71 29.05
CA PRO A 7 10.42 21.61 27.98
C PRO A 7 11.18 21.31 26.69
N ALA A 8 11.11 20.05 26.26
CA ALA A 8 11.56 19.64 24.94
C ALA A 8 10.97 20.59 23.89
N CYS A 9 11.81 20.93 22.92
CA CYS A 9 11.49 21.71 21.72
C CYS A 9 10.19 21.21 21.07
N VAL A 10 9.06 21.86 21.37
CA VAL A 10 7.79 21.65 20.68
C VAL A 10 7.84 22.46 19.39
N THR A 11 8.43 21.90 18.34
CA THR A 11 8.14 22.35 16.97
C THR A 11 6.77 21.79 16.57
N GLY A 12 5.71 22.23 17.25
CA GLY A 12 4.36 21.72 17.07
C GLY A 12 3.56 22.62 16.16
N PHE A 13 3.32 22.19 14.93
CA PHE A 13 2.22 22.72 14.12
C PHE A 13 0.91 22.58 14.93
N ASP A 14 0.12 23.66 15.07
CA ASP A 14 -1.24 23.53 15.60
C ASP A 14 -2.07 22.79 14.56
N ARG A 15 -2.22 21.47 14.77
CA ARG A 15 -2.97 20.59 13.88
C ARG A 15 -4.44 20.99 13.71
N TRP A 16 -4.96 21.85 14.57
CA TRP A 16 -6.36 22.23 14.57
C TRP A 16 -6.60 23.57 13.87
N THR A 17 -6.90 23.52 12.58
CA THR A 17 -7.39 24.71 11.86
C THR A 17 -8.71 25.20 12.48
N PRO A 18 -9.00 26.52 12.43
CA PRO A 18 -10.28 27.05 12.92
C PRO A 18 -11.49 26.36 12.29
N GLU A 19 -11.42 26.02 11.00
CA GLU A 19 -12.46 25.34 10.23
C GLU A 19 -12.70 23.94 10.78
N LEU A 20 -11.62 23.17 10.99
CA LEU A 20 -11.70 21.82 11.53
C LEU A 20 -12.24 21.82 12.96
N ARG A 21 -11.81 22.77 13.81
CA ARG A 21 -12.36 22.93 15.16
C ARG A 21 -13.88 23.15 15.14
N ARG A 22 -14.35 24.10 14.31
CA ARG A 22 -15.79 24.36 14.16
C ARG A 22 -16.52 23.12 13.64
N ALA A 23 -15.96 22.41 12.67
CA ALA A 23 -16.57 21.20 12.11
C ALA A 23 -16.68 20.07 13.15
N VAL A 24 -15.64 19.84 13.94
CA VAL A 24 -15.68 18.85 15.04
C VAL A 24 -16.74 19.24 16.08
N MET A 25 -16.81 20.51 16.47
CA MET A 25 -17.83 20.99 17.43
C MET A 25 -19.27 20.87 16.91
N VAL A 26 -19.48 20.82 15.59
CA VAL A 26 -20.81 20.55 15.01
C VAL A 26 -21.25 19.10 15.27
N ALA A 27 -20.33 18.14 15.19
CA ALA A 27 -20.62 16.73 15.43
C ALA A 27 -20.57 16.37 16.92
N ARG A 28 -19.57 16.88 17.65
CA ARG A 28 -19.32 16.62 19.07
C ARG A 28 -18.88 17.91 19.78
N PRO A 29 -19.83 18.71 20.30
CA PRO A 29 -19.54 19.98 20.99
C PRO A 29 -18.56 19.86 22.16
N GLU A 30 -18.62 18.74 22.89
CA GLU A 30 -17.84 18.43 24.08
C GLU A 30 -16.43 17.90 23.77
N PHE A 31 -16.09 17.65 22.51
CA PHE A 31 -14.82 17.02 22.11
C PHE A 31 -13.60 17.70 22.74
N PHE A 32 -13.54 19.04 22.70
CA PHE A 32 -12.41 19.80 23.24
C PHE A 32 -12.40 19.93 24.77
N THR A 33 -13.44 19.44 25.45
CA THR A 33 -13.48 19.33 26.92
C THR A 33 -12.97 17.99 27.44
N TRP A 34 -12.86 16.99 26.56
CA TRP A 34 -12.34 15.66 26.90
C TRP A 34 -10.83 15.69 27.14
N SER A 35 -10.34 14.69 27.87
CA SER A 35 -8.91 14.44 28.00
C SER A 35 -8.27 14.10 26.64
N ALA A 36 -6.94 14.26 26.53
CA ALA A 36 -6.22 13.95 25.30
C ALA A 36 -6.37 12.46 24.90
N GLU A 37 -6.48 11.56 25.87
CA GLU A 37 -6.67 10.12 25.65
C GLU A 37 -8.05 9.81 25.09
N GLU A 38 -9.11 10.42 25.64
CA GLU A 38 -10.48 10.29 25.14
C GLU A 38 -10.60 10.87 23.71
N GLN A 39 -10.00 12.03 23.46
CA GLN A 39 -9.95 12.61 22.12
C GLN A 39 -9.26 11.67 21.13
N LEU A 40 -8.12 11.07 21.52
CA LEU A 40 -7.38 10.14 20.67
C LEU A 40 -8.21 8.89 20.34
N ARG A 41 -8.84 8.26 21.34
CA ARG A 41 -9.71 7.09 21.13
C ARG A 41 -10.87 7.40 20.20
N TYR A 42 -11.50 8.56 20.36
CA TYR A 42 -12.57 9.00 19.48
C TYR A 42 -12.10 9.20 18.04
N ARG A 43 -10.92 9.82 17.85
CA ARG A 43 -10.35 10.13 16.54
C ARG A 43 -10.02 8.87 15.72
N VAL A 44 -9.41 7.87 16.34
CA VAL A 44 -9.02 6.63 15.65
C VAL A 44 -10.24 5.75 15.31
N ASN A 45 -11.32 5.88 16.08
CA ASN A 45 -12.58 5.16 15.90
C ASN A 45 -13.73 6.13 15.57
N LEU A 46 -13.48 7.07 14.66
CA LEU A 46 -14.43 8.14 14.35
C LEU A 46 -15.75 7.56 13.82
N PRO A 47 -16.89 7.76 14.51
CA PRO A 47 -18.17 7.23 14.05
C PRO A 47 -18.56 7.77 12.67
N ASN A 48 -19.15 6.94 11.82
CA ASN A 48 -19.53 7.32 10.45
C ASN A 48 -20.45 8.54 10.41
N ASP A 49 -21.45 8.61 11.29
CA ASP A 49 -22.38 9.75 11.36
C ASP A 49 -21.65 11.05 11.72
N ASP A 50 -20.70 10.98 12.65
CA ASP A 50 -19.89 12.14 13.05
C ASP A 50 -18.95 12.55 11.92
N ARG A 51 -18.33 11.58 11.25
CA ARG A 51 -17.48 11.81 10.09
C ARG A 51 -18.24 12.52 8.98
N GLU A 52 -19.45 12.07 8.66
CA GLU A 52 -20.33 12.72 7.67
C GLU A 52 -20.70 14.15 8.09
N ALA A 53 -21.01 14.38 9.38
CA ALA A 53 -21.34 15.70 9.90
C ALA A 53 -20.14 16.67 9.84
N ILE A 54 -18.95 16.22 10.26
CA ILE A 54 -17.70 16.97 10.19
C ILE A 54 -17.37 17.32 8.74
N LEU A 55 -17.41 16.33 7.85
CA LEU A 55 -17.10 16.54 6.44
C LEU A 55 -18.11 17.48 5.76
N SER A 56 -19.41 17.33 6.06
CA SER A 56 -20.44 18.25 5.57
C SER A 56 -20.18 19.69 6.02
N ALA A 57 -19.72 19.89 7.27
CA ALA A 57 -19.32 21.20 7.77
C ALA A 57 -18.08 21.74 7.06
N LEU A 58 -17.03 20.94 6.87
CA LEU A 58 -15.83 21.34 6.13
C LEU A 58 -16.15 21.72 4.68
N LEU A 59 -16.92 20.90 3.98
CA LEU A 59 -17.39 21.19 2.62
C LEU A 59 -18.13 22.54 2.54
N ARG A 60 -18.91 22.90 3.57
CA ARG A 60 -19.55 24.23 3.65
C ARG A 60 -18.51 25.35 3.75
N GLU A 61 -17.53 25.23 4.63
CA GLU A 61 -16.49 26.25 4.82
C GLU A 61 -15.69 26.47 3.53
N HIS A 62 -15.48 25.42 2.74
CA HIS A 62 -14.80 25.48 1.44
C HIS A 62 -15.73 25.80 0.24
N GLY A 63 -16.97 26.20 0.49
CA GLY A 63 -17.90 26.66 -0.56
C GLY A 63 -18.47 25.57 -1.46
N GLU A 64 -18.33 24.29 -1.09
CA GLU A 64 -18.79 23.16 -1.89
C GLU A 64 -20.32 23.03 -1.85
N ARG A 65 -20.93 22.89 -3.03
CA ARG A 65 -22.38 22.71 -3.17
C ARG A 65 -22.78 21.27 -2.83
N ARG A 66 -24.06 21.06 -2.48
CA ARG A 66 -24.62 19.73 -2.15
C ARG A 66 -23.82 18.96 -1.07
N ARG A 67 -23.27 19.68 -0.10
CA ARG A 67 -22.36 19.18 0.95
C ARG A 67 -22.80 17.88 1.64
N VAL A 68 -24.07 17.75 2.03
CA VAL A 68 -24.58 16.54 2.71
C VAL A 68 -24.54 15.33 1.78
N ALA A 69 -24.95 15.52 0.53
CA ALA A 69 -24.91 14.45 -0.46
C ALA A 69 -23.45 14.06 -0.78
N ARG A 70 -22.55 15.03 -0.88
CA ARG A 70 -21.12 14.77 -1.11
C ARG A 70 -20.44 14.06 0.07
N ALA A 71 -20.74 14.46 1.30
CA ALA A 71 -20.21 13.76 2.49
C ALA A 71 -20.63 12.29 2.52
N ARG A 72 -21.89 11.99 2.16
CA ARG A 72 -22.41 10.61 2.03
C ARG A 72 -21.82 9.83 0.85
N LEU A 73 -21.44 10.50 -0.22
CA LEU A 73 -20.76 9.86 -1.34
C LEU A 73 -19.32 9.53 -0.97
N GLU A 74 -18.65 10.44 -0.27
CA GLU A 74 -17.27 10.26 0.16
C GLU A 74 -17.14 9.12 1.18
N SER A 75 -18.08 8.96 2.11
CA SER A 75 -18.11 7.80 3.02
C SER A 75 -18.26 6.45 2.30
N ARG A 76 -18.59 6.46 1.01
CA ARG A 76 -18.69 5.30 0.12
C ARG A 76 -17.58 5.23 -0.93
N GLY A 77 -16.59 6.13 -0.88
CA GLY A 77 -15.51 6.21 -1.86
C GLY A 77 -15.97 6.74 -3.23
N ARG A 78 -17.08 7.47 -3.32
CA ARG A 78 -17.73 7.87 -4.58
C ARG A 78 -17.63 9.36 -4.88
N VAL A 79 -16.53 10.00 -4.48
CA VAL A 79 -16.25 11.39 -4.85
C VAL A 79 -15.09 11.44 -5.84
N PRO A 80 -15.05 12.44 -6.73
CA PRO A 80 -13.91 12.66 -7.62
C PRO A 80 -12.59 12.73 -6.85
N LEU A 81 -11.51 12.21 -7.47
CA LEU A 81 -10.19 12.10 -6.83
C LEU A 81 -9.65 13.45 -6.32
N ASP A 82 -9.88 14.55 -7.04
CA ASP A 82 -9.46 15.89 -6.60
C ASP A 82 -10.14 16.33 -5.30
N LEU A 83 -11.41 15.96 -5.14
CA LEU A 83 -12.15 16.21 -3.90
C LEU A 83 -11.69 15.23 -2.82
N GLN A 84 -11.47 13.95 -3.15
CA GLN A 84 -10.96 12.96 -2.20
C GLN A 84 -9.63 13.39 -1.59
N ASN A 85 -8.69 13.89 -2.40
CA ASN A 85 -7.38 14.37 -1.94
C ASN A 85 -7.52 15.57 -0.99
N ARG A 86 -8.40 16.53 -1.30
CA ARG A 86 -8.70 17.66 -0.41
C ARG A 86 -9.34 17.21 0.91
N VAL A 87 -10.28 16.27 0.84
CA VAL A 87 -10.92 15.69 2.03
C VAL A 87 -9.90 14.98 2.91
N ASN A 88 -9.00 14.20 2.31
CA ASN A 88 -7.91 13.56 3.03
C ASN A 88 -7.05 14.60 3.75
N GLU A 89 -6.69 15.70 3.09
CA GLU A 89 -5.90 16.78 3.70
C GLU A 89 -6.63 17.46 4.86
N TRP A 90 -7.93 17.76 4.72
CA TRP A 90 -8.71 18.41 5.78
C TRP A 90 -8.95 17.51 7.00
N LEU A 91 -9.08 16.20 6.78
CA LEU A 91 -9.36 15.22 7.85
C LEU A 91 -8.10 14.66 8.49
N GLN A 92 -6.95 14.69 7.81
CA GLN A 92 -5.70 14.14 8.36
C GLN A 92 -5.35 14.66 9.77
N PRO A 93 -5.49 15.96 10.09
CA PRO A 93 -5.20 16.45 11.43
C PRO A 93 -6.13 15.90 12.51
N LEU A 94 -7.34 15.48 12.14
CA LEU A 94 -8.31 14.81 13.02
C LEU A 94 -8.02 13.30 13.12
N GLN A 95 -7.77 12.61 12.02
CA GLN A 95 -7.69 11.15 12.00
C GLN A 95 -6.31 10.59 12.37
N GLY A 96 -5.25 11.31 12.03
CA GLY A 96 -3.88 10.86 12.27
C GLY A 96 -3.48 10.87 13.75
N ILE A 97 -2.40 10.19 14.10
CA ILE A 97 -1.86 10.13 15.46
C ILE A 97 -0.44 10.73 15.51
N GLY A 98 0.01 11.14 16.70
CA GLY A 98 1.38 11.63 16.84
C GLY A 98 1.65 13.03 16.31
N GLU A 99 2.95 13.33 16.21
CA GLU A 99 3.54 14.61 15.81
C GLU A 99 3.23 14.96 14.35
N ASP A 100 3.34 13.97 13.46
CA ASP A 100 3.14 14.06 12.02
C ASP A 100 1.74 13.61 11.58
N THR A 101 0.82 13.38 12.52
CA THR A 101 -0.55 12.92 12.25
C THR A 101 -0.58 11.67 11.37
N PHE A 102 0.20 10.65 11.72
CA PHE A 102 0.28 9.40 10.99
C PHE A 102 -1.06 8.65 10.95
N SER A 103 -1.48 8.16 9.78
CA SER A 103 -2.59 7.22 9.65
C SER A 103 -2.26 6.14 8.61
N LEU A 104 -2.63 4.89 8.89
CA LEU A 104 -2.61 3.82 7.89
C LEU A 104 -3.86 3.90 7.02
N ASN A 105 -3.72 3.53 5.75
CA ASN A 105 -4.86 3.35 4.85
C ASN A 105 -5.43 1.93 4.92
N GLU A 106 -4.73 1.03 5.62
CA GLU A 106 -5.14 -0.36 5.79
C GLU A 106 -6.28 -0.53 6.78
N HIS A 107 -7.06 -1.60 6.57
CA HIS A 107 -8.18 -1.96 7.42
C HIS A 107 -7.69 -2.71 8.68
N PHE A 108 -8.25 -2.37 9.85
CA PHE A 108 -8.02 -3.09 11.11
C PHE A 108 -9.17 -4.07 11.39
N ALA A 109 -8.87 -5.17 12.07
CA ALA A 109 -9.93 -6.07 12.54
C ALA A 109 -10.97 -5.32 13.40
N GLU A 110 -12.20 -5.84 13.45
CA GLU A 110 -13.27 -5.22 14.24
C GLU A 110 -12.85 -5.06 15.71
N GLY A 111 -12.96 -3.84 16.22
CA GLY A 111 -12.57 -3.49 17.59
C GLY A 111 -11.06 -3.29 17.81
N SER A 112 -10.23 -3.44 16.78
CA SER A 112 -8.80 -3.10 16.81
C SER A 112 -8.52 -1.75 16.16
N SER A 113 -7.40 -1.14 16.51
CA SER A 113 -6.93 0.12 15.93
C SER A 113 -5.41 0.20 15.94
N ILE A 114 -4.87 1.24 15.31
CA ILE A 114 -3.44 1.55 15.35
C ILE A 114 -2.90 1.71 16.78
N LEU A 115 -3.75 2.00 17.76
CA LEU A 115 -3.34 2.17 19.17
C LEU A 115 -2.99 0.84 19.87
N ASP A 116 -3.36 -0.30 19.28
CA ASP A 116 -3.04 -1.63 19.82
C ASP A 116 -1.59 -2.03 19.54
N PHE A 117 -0.88 -1.26 18.73
CA PHE A 117 0.48 -1.52 18.28
C PHE A 117 1.43 -0.44 18.78
N ALA A 118 2.46 -0.82 19.53
CA ALA A 118 3.43 0.13 20.06
C ALA A 118 4.41 0.62 18.98
N THR A 119 4.74 -0.27 18.04
CA THR A 119 5.70 -0.03 16.96
C THR A 119 5.16 -0.48 15.62
N LEU A 120 5.79 -0.01 14.54
CA LEU A 120 5.50 -0.49 13.19
C LEU A 120 5.77 -2.00 13.05
N LEU A 121 6.75 -2.53 13.79
CA LEU A 121 7.03 -3.97 13.83
C LEU A 121 5.85 -4.78 14.40
N ASP A 122 5.20 -4.29 15.46
CA ASP A 122 4.10 -5.01 16.09
C ASP A 122 2.91 -5.15 15.12
N TYR A 123 2.63 -4.07 14.38
CA TYR A 123 1.63 -4.07 13.31
C TYR A 123 2.02 -5.02 12.17
N ASP A 124 3.23 -4.89 11.64
CA ASP A 124 3.69 -5.70 10.50
C ASP A 124 3.70 -7.21 10.83
N ARG A 125 4.12 -7.59 12.04
CA ARG A 125 4.05 -8.99 12.49
C ARG A 125 2.63 -9.51 12.63
N ASN A 126 1.71 -8.67 13.09
CA ASN A 126 0.31 -9.06 13.24
C ASN A 126 -0.32 -9.32 11.86
N ASP A 127 -0.10 -8.43 10.91
CA ASP A 127 -0.57 -8.61 9.53
C ASP A 127 0.09 -9.85 8.89
N HIS A 128 1.41 -10.02 9.04
CA HIS A 128 2.11 -11.20 8.56
C HIS A 128 1.49 -12.50 9.10
N ALA A 129 1.26 -12.59 10.42
CA ALA A 129 0.69 -13.77 11.03
C ALA A 129 -0.72 -14.07 10.50
N PHE A 130 -1.55 -13.03 10.32
CA PHE A 130 -2.87 -13.16 9.71
C PHE A 130 -2.79 -13.74 8.29
N GLN A 131 -1.86 -13.23 7.45
CA GLN A 131 -1.66 -13.73 6.08
C GLN A 131 -1.13 -15.18 6.07
N GLN A 132 -0.19 -15.53 6.96
CA GLN A 132 0.33 -16.90 7.08
C GLN A 132 -0.79 -17.88 7.47
N ASP A 133 -1.63 -17.51 8.43
CA ASP A 133 -2.77 -18.31 8.87
C ASP A 133 -3.81 -18.51 7.76
N ALA A 134 -4.08 -17.47 6.96
CA ALA A 134 -4.97 -17.57 5.80
C ALA A 134 -4.40 -18.53 4.76
N ASN A 135 -3.13 -18.37 4.39
CA ASN A 135 -2.46 -19.22 3.40
C ASN A 135 -2.43 -20.69 3.82
N GLN A 136 -2.16 -20.99 5.10
CA GLN A 136 -2.17 -22.36 5.62
C GLN A 136 -3.54 -23.03 5.49
N ARG A 137 -4.64 -22.28 5.60
CA ARG A 137 -6.01 -22.81 5.46
C ARG A 137 -6.39 -23.02 4.00
N GLU A 138 -5.93 -22.16 3.10
CA GLU A 138 -6.35 -22.16 1.70
C GLU A 138 -5.50 -23.08 0.80
N PHE A 139 -4.21 -23.23 1.11
CA PHE A 139 -3.26 -23.93 0.25
C PHE A 139 -2.69 -25.18 0.94
N GLU A 140 -3.12 -26.35 0.48
CA GLU A 140 -2.57 -27.64 0.92
C GLU A 140 -1.07 -27.71 0.61
N GLY A 141 -0.27 -28.10 1.61
CA GLY A 141 1.20 -28.18 1.48
C GLY A 141 1.92 -26.83 1.58
N TYR A 142 1.22 -25.75 1.93
CA TYR A 142 1.85 -24.45 2.18
C TYR A 142 2.93 -24.54 3.28
N VAL A 143 4.11 -24.01 2.97
CA VAL A 143 5.22 -23.92 3.92
C VAL A 143 5.36 -22.46 4.32
N ALA A 144 5.16 -22.19 5.61
CA ALA A 144 5.32 -20.85 6.16
C ALA A 144 6.74 -20.34 5.96
N GLU A 145 6.87 -19.11 5.46
CA GLU A 145 8.16 -18.45 5.30
C GLU A 145 8.62 -17.86 6.63
N PRO A 146 9.94 -17.80 6.91
CA PRO A 146 10.44 -17.08 8.05
C PRO A 146 10.16 -15.58 7.90
N TYR A 147 9.73 -14.95 8.99
CA TYR A 147 9.46 -13.52 9.00
C TYR A 147 10.74 -12.70 8.77
N THR A 148 10.76 -11.94 7.68
CA THR A 148 11.83 -11.00 7.31
C THR A 148 11.31 -9.57 7.12
N GLY A 149 10.09 -9.30 7.61
CA GLY A 149 9.30 -8.11 7.32
C GLY A 149 8.31 -8.36 6.19
N SER A 150 7.07 -7.87 6.34
CA SER A 150 5.98 -8.10 5.38
C SER A 150 5.49 -6.84 4.68
N LEU A 151 5.90 -5.65 5.13
CA LEU A 151 5.54 -4.40 4.45
C LEU A 151 5.90 -4.50 2.96
N HIS A 152 4.87 -4.46 2.13
CA HIS A 152 4.95 -4.61 0.69
C HIS A 152 4.01 -3.61 0.03
N GLY A 153 4.45 -2.35 -0.01
CA GLY A 153 3.67 -1.27 -0.61
C GLY A 153 2.49 -0.81 0.27
N THR A 154 2.59 -0.96 1.59
CA THR A 154 1.57 -0.52 2.55
C THR A 154 1.41 1.00 2.50
N TRP A 155 0.17 1.49 2.40
CA TRP A 155 -0.09 2.93 2.27
C TRP A 155 -0.37 3.59 3.61
N ALA A 156 0.20 4.78 3.80
CA ALA A 156 -0.07 5.63 4.95
C ALA A 156 -0.15 7.10 4.55
N ARG A 157 -0.59 7.95 5.47
CA ARG A 157 -0.66 9.40 5.31
C ARG A 157 -0.07 10.09 6.52
N VAL A 158 0.59 11.21 6.27
CA VAL A 158 1.15 12.10 7.28
C VAL A 158 0.97 13.56 6.86
N LEU A 159 1.23 14.49 7.77
CA LEU A 159 1.40 15.91 7.47
C LEU A 159 2.88 16.27 7.53
N VAL A 160 3.39 16.82 6.43
CA VAL A 160 4.73 17.41 6.35
C VAL A 160 4.57 18.89 6.07
N ASP A 161 5.01 19.73 7.01
CA ASP A 161 4.85 21.19 6.97
C ASP A 161 3.39 21.63 6.79
N GLY A 162 2.46 20.93 7.46
CA GLY A 162 1.02 21.21 7.41
C GLY A 162 0.32 20.78 6.12
N ARG A 163 1.02 20.10 5.19
CA ARG A 163 0.45 19.58 3.95
C ARG A 163 0.40 18.06 3.95
N LEU A 164 -0.65 17.50 3.35
CA LEU A 164 -0.78 16.06 3.20
C LEU A 164 0.38 15.48 2.40
N CYS A 165 0.94 14.38 2.90
CA CYS A 165 1.91 13.55 2.21
C CYS A 165 1.46 12.10 2.28
N TYR A 166 1.39 11.45 1.12
CA TYR A 166 1.15 10.01 1.01
C TYR A 166 2.47 9.27 1.21
N LEU A 167 2.42 8.19 1.96
CA LEU A 167 3.55 7.31 2.21
C LEU A 167 3.33 5.97 1.55
N THR A 168 4.39 5.43 0.98
CA THR A 168 4.48 4.01 0.62
C THR A 168 5.53 3.38 1.52
N LEU A 169 5.14 2.38 2.31
CA LEU A 169 6.01 1.68 3.26
C LEU A 169 6.35 0.29 2.70
N THR A 170 7.64 -0.05 2.68
CA THR A 170 8.08 -1.34 2.13
C THR A 170 9.37 -1.83 2.78
N MET A 171 9.55 -3.15 2.85
CA MET A 171 10.84 -3.75 3.16
C MET A 171 11.77 -3.67 1.94
N ALA A 172 13.07 -3.56 2.17
CA ALA A 172 14.06 -3.50 1.09
C ALA A 172 14.00 -4.71 0.16
N SER A 173 13.71 -5.91 0.68
CA SER A 173 13.51 -7.12 -0.14
C SER A 173 12.31 -7.00 -1.08
N TRP A 174 11.19 -6.48 -0.58
CA TRP A 174 9.97 -6.25 -1.37
C TRP A 174 10.12 -5.07 -2.34
N HIS A 175 10.86 -4.03 -1.97
CA HIS A 175 11.22 -2.96 -2.88
C HIS A 175 12.02 -3.47 -4.09
N LEU A 176 13.04 -4.29 -3.83
CA LEU A 176 13.85 -4.92 -4.89
C LEU A 176 13.03 -5.92 -5.73
N TYR A 177 12.02 -6.57 -5.14
CA TYR A 177 11.08 -7.40 -5.88
C TYR A 177 10.36 -6.60 -6.97
N GLY A 178 9.89 -5.38 -6.67
CA GLY A 178 9.27 -4.51 -7.67
C GLY A 178 10.20 -4.22 -8.85
N SER A 179 11.46 -3.85 -8.59
CA SER A 179 12.44 -3.62 -9.67
C SER A 179 12.75 -4.87 -10.49
N MET A 180 12.78 -6.05 -9.85
CA MET A 180 12.93 -7.31 -10.57
C MET A 180 11.71 -7.62 -11.45
N GLU A 181 10.50 -7.36 -10.97
CA GLU A 181 9.26 -7.59 -11.71
C GLU A 181 9.17 -6.70 -12.95
N GLU A 182 9.44 -5.40 -12.81
CA GLU A 182 9.47 -4.45 -13.94
C GLU A 182 10.48 -4.87 -15.00
N ALA A 183 11.70 -5.20 -14.58
CA ALA A 183 12.76 -5.63 -15.49
C ALA A 183 12.43 -6.95 -16.20
N ALA A 184 11.84 -7.90 -15.48
CA ALA A 184 11.39 -9.17 -16.05
C ALA A 184 10.28 -8.97 -17.08
N ASN A 185 9.26 -8.18 -16.74
CA ASN A 185 8.12 -7.93 -17.62
C ASN A 185 8.56 -7.25 -18.92
N ALA A 186 9.44 -6.26 -18.83
CA ALA A 186 10.01 -5.59 -20.01
C ALA A 186 10.77 -6.57 -20.91
N GLU A 187 11.63 -7.43 -20.33
CA GLU A 187 12.40 -8.39 -21.12
C GLU A 187 11.53 -9.50 -21.73
N ILE A 188 10.50 -9.96 -21.00
CA ILE A 188 9.51 -10.92 -21.53
C ILE A 188 8.76 -10.31 -22.71
N GLU A 189 8.32 -9.06 -22.61
CA GLU A 189 7.57 -8.38 -23.68
C GLU A 189 8.42 -8.21 -24.95
N VAL A 190 9.71 -7.90 -24.81
CA VAL A 190 10.65 -7.84 -25.95
C VAL A 190 10.81 -9.21 -26.61
N ARG A 191 10.90 -10.29 -25.84
CA ARG A 191 11.17 -11.65 -26.34
C ARG A 191 9.95 -12.33 -26.92
N ILE A 192 8.82 -12.18 -26.25
CA ILE A 192 7.54 -12.76 -26.64
C ILE A 192 6.50 -11.63 -26.60
N PRO A 193 6.39 -10.84 -27.68
CA PRO A 193 5.35 -9.82 -27.79
C PRO A 193 3.97 -10.46 -27.62
N HIS A 194 3.19 -9.94 -26.69
CA HIS A 194 1.89 -10.49 -26.36
C HIS A 194 0.93 -9.39 -25.92
N ARG A 195 -0.37 -9.68 -26.01
CA ARG A 195 -1.42 -8.74 -25.61
C ARG A 195 -2.58 -9.47 -24.96
N HIS A 196 -3.33 -8.76 -24.14
CA HIS A 196 -4.59 -9.26 -23.63
C HIS A 196 -5.70 -9.05 -24.67
N VAL A 197 -6.46 -10.11 -24.94
CA VAL A 197 -7.62 -10.11 -25.84
C VAL A 197 -8.84 -10.67 -25.12
N ARG A 198 -10.04 -10.22 -25.52
CA ARG A 198 -11.28 -10.74 -24.95
C ARG A 198 -11.51 -12.17 -25.40
N GLY A 199 -11.79 -13.04 -24.45
CA GLY A 199 -12.21 -14.41 -24.70
C GLY A 199 -13.71 -14.51 -25.05
N PRO A 200 -14.16 -15.69 -25.50
CA PRO A 200 -15.54 -15.94 -25.93
C PRO A 200 -16.55 -15.88 -24.78
N GLU A 201 -16.09 -15.92 -23.53
CA GLU A 201 -16.95 -15.87 -22.34
C GLU A 201 -16.92 -14.51 -21.66
N ASP A 202 -16.17 -13.55 -22.20
CA ASP A 202 -16.02 -12.21 -21.63
C ASP A 202 -17.34 -11.44 -21.71
N GLY A 203 -17.71 -10.74 -20.63
CA GLY A 203 -18.95 -9.98 -20.54
C GLY A 203 -20.21 -10.81 -20.27
N LYS A 204 -20.13 -12.15 -20.27
CA LYS A 204 -21.29 -13.01 -19.96
C LYS A 204 -21.63 -12.96 -18.48
N ARG A 205 -22.92 -12.93 -18.16
CA ARG A 205 -23.42 -12.93 -16.77
C ARG A 205 -23.74 -14.33 -16.29
N ASP A 206 -23.48 -14.61 -15.02
CA ASP A 206 -23.98 -15.79 -14.33
C ASP A 206 -25.36 -15.53 -13.68
N GLU A 207 -25.89 -16.53 -12.98
CA GLU A 207 -27.19 -16.47 -12.29
C GLU A 207 -27.24 -15.39 -11.19
N SER A 208 -26.08 -15.01 -10.63
CA SER A 208 -25.97 -13.93 -9.64
C SER A 208 -25.90 -12.54 -10.27
N GLY A 209 -25.88 -12.47 -11.61
CA GLY A 209 -25.67 -11.23 -12.36
C GLY A 209 -24.20 -10.80 -12.47
N SER A 210 -23.27 -11.57 -11.91
CA SER A 210 -21.83 -11.31 -11.97
C SER A 210 -21.32 -11.46 -13.39
N VAL A 211 -20.51 -10.51 -13.85
CA VAL A 211 -19.94 -10.49 -15.20
C VAL A 211 -18.65 -11.27 -15.20
N ARG A 212 -18.51 -12.22 -16.11
CA ARG A 212 -17.27 -12.93 -16.32
C ARG A 212 -16.26 -12.03 -17.03
N TRP A 213 -15.08 -11.91 -16.43
CA TRP A 213 -13.93 -11.25 -17.05
C TRP A 213 -13.02 -12.34 -17.64
N ASP A 214 -13.20 -12.63 -18.94
CA ASP A 214 -12.49 -13.71 -19.65
C ASP A 214 -11.39 -13.10 -20.52
N MET A 215 -10.39 -12.45 -19.91
CA MET A 215 -9.23 -11.98 -20.66
C MET A 215 -8.28 -13.15 -20.95
N ARG A 216 -7.82 -13.23 -22.20
CA ARG A 216 -6.85 -14.22 -22.67
C ARG A 216 -5.59 -13.52 -23.16
N VAL A 217 -4.49 -14.25 -23.15
CA VAL A 217 -3.24 -13.78 -23.75
C VAL A 217 -3.17 -14.28 -25.18
N ASP A 218 -2.93 -13.37 -26.12
CA ASP A 218 -2.55 -13.62 -27.52
C ASP A 218 -1.05 -13.34 -27.63
N ALA A 219 -0.27 -14.41 -27.84
CA ALA A 219 1.18 -14.39 -27.98
C ALA A 219 1.61 -14.98 -29.33
N GLY A 220 0.74 -14.89 -30.35
CA GLY A 220 1.05 -15.36 -31.70
C GLY A 220 1.34 -16.87 -31.80
N GLY A 221 0.70 -17.70 -30.96
CA GLY A 221 0.94 -19.14 -30.90
C GLY A 221 2.02 -19.56 -29.88
N GLN A 222 2.58 -18.62 -29.12
CA GLN A 222 3.57 -18.87 -28.07
C GLN A 222 2.98 -18.81 -26.65
N GLU A 223 1.66 -18.97 -26.48
CA GLU A 223 0.99 -18.79 -25.19
C GLU A 223 1.48 -19.79 -24.14
N ALA A 224 1.75 -21.03 -24.54
CA ALA A 224 2.29 -22.06 -23.66
C ALA A 224 3.73 -21.74 -23.22
N LEU A 225 4.56 -21.28 -24.17
CA LEU A 225 5.94 -20.86 -23.91
C LEU A 225 5.98 -19.67 -22.95
N LEU A 226 5.14 -18.66 -23.20
CA LEU A 226 5.01 -17.47 -22.35
C LEU A 226 4.54 -17.84 -20.94
N GLY A 227 3.55 -18.72 -20.83
CA GLY A 227 3.03 -19.19 -19.55
C GLY A 227 4.06 -19.96 -18.73
N GLU A 228 4.94 -20.70 -19.38
CA GLU A 228 6.05 -21.38 -18.71
C GLU A 228 7.18 -20.41 -18.31
N LEU A 229 7.57 -19.49 -19.22
CA LEU A 229 8.57 -18.47 -18.91
C LEU A 229 8.16 -17.60 -17.72
N LYS A 230 6.93 -17.06 -17.74
CA LYS A 230 6.38 -16.26 -16.62
C LYS A 230 6.39 -17.03 -15.31
N HIS A 231 6.13 -18.34 -15.34
CA HIS A 231 6.15 -19.15 -14.14
C HIS A 231 7.56 -19.32 -13.56
N ARG A 232 8.54 -19.71 -14.38
CA ARG A 232 9.94 -19.83 -13.94
C ARG A 232 10.49 -18.50 -13.39
N VAL A 233 10.10 -17.39 -14.02
CA VAL A 233 10.45 -16.04 -13.59
C VAL A 233 9.81 -15.71 -12.24
N TRP A 234 8.54 -16.01 -12.04
CA TRP A 234 7.87 -15.83 -10.75
C TRP A 234 8.51 -16.66 -9.63
N GLU A 235 8.90 -17.90 -9.90
CA GLU A 235 9.61 -18.75 -8.94
C GLU A 235 10.98 -18.15 -8.56
N GLU A 236 11.76 -17.69 -9.54
CA GLU A 236 13.06 -17.07 -9.30
C GLU A 236 12.93 -15.73 -8.55
N GLN A 237 11.98 -14.88 -8.91
CA GLN A 237 11.70 -13.63 -8.19
C GLN A 237 11.33 -13.90 -6.74
N SER A 238 10.43 -14.86 -6.50
CA SER A 238 10.02 -15.27 -5.16
C SER A 238 11.19 -15.80 -4.34
N ARG A 239 11.95 -16.75 -4.90
CA ARG A 239 13.15 -17.33 -4.27
C ARG A 239 14.16 -16.23 -3.90
N ARG A 240 14.44 -15.33 -4.84
CA ARG A 240 15.42 -14.27 -4.64
C ARG A 240 14.96 -13.25 -3.61
N ARG A 241 13.70 -12.82 -3.64
CA ARG A 241 13.14 -11.89 -2.64
C ARG A 241 13.27 -12.47 -1.24
N SER A 242 12.99 -13.77 -1.06
CA SER A 242 13.19 -14.47 0.22
C SER A 242 14.67 -14.50 0.64
N GLU A 243 15.59 -14.76 -0.30
CA GLU A 243 17.04 -14.72 -0.06
C GLU A 243 17.50 -13.32 0.38
N LEU A 244 17.09 -12.26 -0.33
CA LEU A 244 17.41 -10.87 0.00
C LEU A 244 16.88 -10.49 1.38
N GLY A 245 15.64 -10.88 1.71
CA GLY A 245 15.06 -10.65 3.05
C GLY A 245 15.92 -11.24 4.16
N ARG A 246 16.42 -12.48 3.98
CA ARG A 246 17.35 -13.10 4.93
C ARG A 246 18.68 -12.37 5.02
N ILE A 247 19.26 -11.98 3.89
CA ILE A 247 20.52 -11.23 3.83
C ILE A 247 20.39 -9.91 4.61
N PHE A 248 19.29 -9.17 4.45
CA PHE A 248 19.09 -7.93 5.19
C PHE A 248 18.93 -8.17 6.70
N CYS A 249 18.16 -9.19 7.09
CA CYS A 249 18.03 -9.58 8.50
C CYS A 249 19.36 -10.00 9.13
N GLU A 250 20.24 -10.67 8.38
CA GLU A 250 21.58 -11.07 8.84
C GLU A 250 22.52 -9.87 8.94
N GLN A 251 22.42 -8.91 8.01
CA GLN A 251 23.25 -7.70 8.01
C GLN A 251 22.91 -6.73 9.14
N ARG A 252 21.67 -6.74 9.65
CA ARG A 252 21.24 -5.95 10.81
C ARG A 252 21.67 -4.48 10.70
N ARG A 253 21.31 -3.85 9.58
CA ARG A 253 21.74 -2.47 9.32
C ARG A 253 20.93 -1.48 10.16
N HIS A 254 19.65 -1.79 10.42
CA HIS A 254 18.73 -0.96 11.19
C HIS A 254 18.58 0.44 10.60
N VAL A 255 18.38 0.50 9.29
CA VAL A 255 18.28 1.75 8.54
C VAL A 255 16.97 1.84 7.79
N CYS A 256 16.56 3.06 7.48
CA CYS A 256 15.54 3.31 6.49
C CYS A 256 16.10 4.21 5.38
N PHE A 257 15.48 4.13 4.22
CA PHE A 257 15.74 5.00 3.08
C PHE A 257 14.47 5.80 2.80
N LEU A 258 14.65 7.09 2.51
CA LEU A 258 13.56 8.03 2.28
C LEU A 258 13.73 8.59 0.86
N ASP A 259 12.69 8.46 0.05
CA ASP A 259 12.65 8.99 -1.31
C ASP A 259 11.41 9.88 -1.50
N ASP A 260 11.65 11.18 -1.66
CA ASP A 260 10.63 12.22 -1.80
C ASP A 260 10.24 12.50 -3.26
N HIS A 261 10.87 11.81 -4.21
CA HIS A 261 10.53 11.85 -5.64
C HIS A 261 10.49 10.43 -6.18
N PRO A 262 9.66 9.58 -5.59
CA PRO A 262 9.89 8.17 -5.75
C PRO A 262 9.46 7.73 -7.17
N TRP A 263 8.49 8.43 -7.80
CA TRP A 263 7.96 8.17 -9.15
C TRP A 263 8.27 9.32 -10.12
N GLU A 264 8.53 9.01 -11.39
CA GLU A 264 8.87 10.01 -12.43
C GLU A 264 7.71 10.96 -12.76
N ASP A 265 6.47 10.44 -12.81
CA ASP A 265 5.27 11.18 -13.21
C ASP A 265 4.49 11.80 -12.03
N GLN A 266 5.18 12.20 -10.97
CA GLN A 266 4.53 12.77 -9.78
C GLN A 266 3.87 14.12 -10.09
N ARG A 267 2.58 14.24 -9.75
CA ARG A 267 1.85 15.50 -9.92
C ARG A 267 2.42 16.58 -8.99
N PRO A 268 2.62 17.83 -9.45
CA PRO A 268 3.22 18.90 -8.64
C PRO A 268 2.46 19.24 -7.35
N ASP A 269 1.16 18.96 -7.30
CA ASP A 269 0.29 19.20 -6.15
C ASP A 269 0.23 18.02 -5.17
N GLU A 270 0.72 16.84 -5.54
CA GLU A 270 0.76 15.64 -4.72
C GLU A 270 2.14 15.42 -4.09
N ARG A 271 2.17 15.22 -2.77
CA ARG A 271 3.41 14.85 -2.06
C ARG A 271 3.39 13.36 -1.76
N ASN A 272 4.40 12.66 -2.24
CA ASN A 272 4.63 11.25 -2.00
C ASN A 272 6.00 11.07 -1.34
N LEU A 273 6.10 10.12 -0.42
CA LEU A 273 7.34 9.73 0.22
C LEU A 273 7.37 8.20 0.31
N LEU A 274 8.34 7.60 -0.37
CA LEU A 274 8.65 6.19 -0.19
C LEU A 274 9.56 6.02 1.02
N VAL A 275 9.19 5.10 1.90
CA VAL A 275 9.99 4.69 3.06
C VAL A 275 10.34 3.22 2.92
N VAL A 276 11.63 2.94 2.72
CA VAL A 276 12.16 1.58 2.59
C VAL A 276 12.90 1.18 3.86
N PHE A 277 12.50 0.09 4.50
CA PHE A 277 13.13 -0.42 5.72
C PHE A 277 14.08 -1.57 5.41
N SER A 278 15.27 -1.59 6.00
CA SER A 278 16.24 -2.67 5.75
C SER A 278 15.78 -4.00 6.35
N ASP A 279 15.35 -4.01 7.61
CA ASP A 279 15.14 -5.23 8.38
C ASP A 279 14.09 -5.03 9.50
N PRO A 280 13.58 -6.10 10.15
CA PRO A 280 12.58 -5.96 11.21
C PRO A 280 13.00 -5.12 12.42
N GLU A 281 14.29 -5.04 12.75
CA GLU A 281 14.77 -4.19 13.84
C GLU A 281 14.67 -2.70 13.46
N ALA A 282 14.75 -2.38 12.16
CA ALA A 282 14.41 -1.06 11.64
C ALA A 282 12.94 -0.68 11.93
N LEU A 283 12.00 -1.62 11.75
CA LEU A 283 10.58 -1.41 12.07
C LEU A 283 10.35 -1.26 13.59
N ALA A 284 11.12 -1.99 14.41
CA ALA A 284 11.02 -1.92 15.87
C ALA A 284 11.38 -0.54 16.43
N ALA A 285 12.22 0.20 15.72
CA ALA A 285 12.64 1.54 16.11
C ALA A 285 11.58 2.62 15.84
N VAL A 286 10.55 2.32 15.04
CA VAL A 286 9.56 3.29 14.57
C VAL A 286 8.27 3.19 15.39
N ARG A 287 7.92 4.29 16.06
CA ARG A 287 6.62 4.44 16.72
C ARG A 287 5.71 5.30 15.86
N PHE A 288 4.41 4.99 15.81
CA PHE A 288 3.45 5.77 15.04
C PHE A 288 3.33 7.23 15.52
N ALA A 289 3.53 7.47 16.83
CA ALA A 289 3.43 8.81 17.38
C ALA A 289 4.57 9.76 16.94
N THR A 290 5.70 9.20 16.50
CA THR A 290 6.93 9.91 16.16
C THR A 290 7.48 9.44 14.81
N PHE A 291 6.60 8.99 13.92
CA PHE A 291 6.95 8.13 12.78
C PHE A 291 8.05 8.72 11.90
N LEU A 292 7.84 9.94 11.38
CA LEU A 292 8.83 10.58 10.50
C LEU A 292 10.14 10.92 11.23
N ASN A 293 10.08 11.28 12.50
CA ASN A 293 11.26 11.59 13.30
C ASN A 293 12.10 10.32 13.53
N ASP A 294 11.46 9.22 13.89
CA ASP A 294 12.12 7.92 14.07
C ASP A 294 12.78 7.47 12.75
N CYS A 295 12.05 7.55 11.63
CA CYS A 295 12.61 7.24 10.30
C CYS A 295 13.82 8.12 9.97
N ARG A 296 13.72 9.45 10.14
CA ARG A 296 14.82 10.37 9.81
C ARG A 296 16.08 10.09 10.64
N ARG A 297 15.96 9.67 11.90
CA ARG A 297 17.11 9.32 12.77
C ARG A 297 17.92 8.14 12.26
N MET A 298 17.27 7.20 11.59
CA MET A 298 17.86 6.00 11.01
C MET A 298 18.08 6.10 9.49
N GLY A 299 17.79 7.27 8.91
CA GLY A 299 17.88 7.54 7.49
C GLY A 299 19.27 7.29 6.90
N ARG A 300 19.32 6.74 5.70
CA ARG A 300 20.54 6.59 4.88
C ARG A 300 20.31 7.08 3.44
N PRO A 301 21.38 7.51 2.75
CA PRO A 301 21.29 7.87 1.35
C PRO A 301 20.81 6.70 0.48
N LEU A 302 19.95 6.99 -0.49
CA LEU A 302 19.37 6.01 -1.42
C LEU A 302 20.38 5.38 -2.38
N ALA A 303 21.50 6.04 -2.66
CA ALA A 303 22.45 5.62 -3.71
C ALA A 303 22.87 4.14 -3.61
N GLY A 304 23.05 3.63 -2.39
CA GLY A 304 23.38 2.21 -2.17
C GLY A 304 22.24 1.25 -2.50
N LEU A 305 21.00 1.64 -2.20
CA LEU A 305 19.80 0.87 -2.53
C LEU A 305 19.53 0.92 -4.05
N ARG A 306 19.62 2.10 -4.67
CA ARG A 306 19.49 2.28 -6.14
C ARG A 306 20.51 1.45 -6.93
N ALA A 307 21.75 1.38 -6.45
CA ALA A 307 22.76 0.52 -7.06
C ALA A 307 22.42 -0.98 -6.95
N LEU A 308 21.75 -1.39 -5.87
CA LEU A 308 21.29 -2.76 -5.69
C LEU A 308 20.07 -3.06 -6.58
N GLU A 309 19.11 -2.13 -6.69
CA GLU A 309 17.97 -2.23 -7.61
C GLU A 309 18.45 -2.47 -9.05
N ALA A 310 19.38 -1.63 -9.55
CA ALA A 310 19.93 -1.76 -10.89
C ALA A 310 20.59 -3.13 -11.13
N ARG A 311 21.31 -3.65 -10.13
CA ARG A 311 21.95 -4.97 -10.19
C ARG A 311 20.95 -6.12 -10.19
N GLU A 312 19.93 -6.07 -9.34
CA GLU A 312 18.90 -7.11 -9.25
C GLU A 312 18.01 -7.12 -10.50
N ALA A 313 17.69 -5.94 -11.05
CA ALA A 313 17.00 -5.78 -12.32
C ALA A 313 17.80 -6.36 -13.49
N GLU A 314 19.11 -6.09 -13.56
CA GLU A 314 19.96 -6.64 -14.63
C GLU A 314 20.07 -8.18 -14.55
N ARG A 315 20.29 -8.72 -13.34
CA ARG A 315 20.29 -10.18 -13.17
C ARG A 315 18.97 -10.79 -13.61
N MET A 316 17.85 -10.13 -13.35
CA MET A 316 16.54 -10.63 -13.77
C MET A 316 16.37 -10.62 -15.30
N ARG A 317 16.87 -9.58 -15.99
CA ARG A 317 16.92 -9.57 -17.48
C ARG A 317 17.74 -10.73 -18.02
N GLU A 318 18.95 -10.93 -17.49
CA GLU A 318 19.82 -12.04 -17.88
C GLU A 318 19.16 -13.40 -17.62
N PHE A 319 18.46 -13.55 -16.49
CA PHE A 319 17.73 -14.77 -16.15
C PHE A 319 16.59 -15.05 -17.14
N VAL A 320 15.74 -14.05 -17.41
CA VAL A 320 14.66 -14.17 -18.42
C VAL A 320 15.25 -14.55 -19.77
N ALA A 321 16.36 -13.94 -20.16
CA ALA A 321 17.03 -14.22 -21.40
C ALA A 321 17.49 -15.68 -21.53
N ALA A 322 18.18 -16.17 -20.50
CA ALA A 322 18.66 -17.54 -20.45
C ALA A 322 17.50 -18.56 -20.41
N GLN A 323 16.45 -18.29 -19.63
CA GLN A 323 15.28 -19.19 -19.56
C GLN A 323 14.51 -19.23 -20.87
N HIS A 324 14.39 -18.11 -21.58
CA HIS A 324 13.76 -18.08 -22.90
C HIS A 324 14.55 -18.94 -23.90
N GLU A 325 15.89 -18.81 -23.93
CA GLU A 325 16.73 -19.63 -24.82
C GLU A 325 16.68 -21.13 -24.50
N ASP A 326 16.64 -21.48 -23.22
CA ASP A 326 16.45 -22.87 -22.78
C ASP A 326 15.11 -23.43 -23.27
N LEU A 327 14.02 -22.69 -23.04
CA LEU A 327 12.69 -23.12 -23.44
C LEU A 327 12.57 -23.28 -24.96
N LEU A 328 13.17 -22.40 -25.77
CA LEU A 328 13.18 -22.56 -27.22
C LEU A 328 13.87 -23.85 -27.70
N ARG A 329 14.81 -24.38 -26.91
CA ARG A 329 15.53 -25.62 -27.25
C ARG A 329 14.85 -26.88 -26.71
N ASN A 330 14.25 -26.77 -25.52
CA ASN A 330 13.92 -27.93 -24.70
C ASN A 330 12.43 -28.06 -24.33
N PHE A 331 11.63 -27.01 -24.53
CA PHE A 331 10.22 -27.02 -24.12
C PHE A 331 9.33 -27.68 -25.17
N ASP A 332 8.54 -28.68 -24.73
CA ASP A 332 7.46 -29.26 -25.53
C ASP A 332 6.12 -28.63 -25.11
N PRO A 333 5.48 -27.80 -25.96
CA PRO A 333 4.19 -27.19 -25.66
C PRO A 333 3.04 -28.20 -25.55
N GLY A 334 3.24 -29.47 -25.94
CA GLY A 334 2.29 -30.56 -25.74
C GLY A 334 2.29 -31.12 -24.31
N VAL A 335 3.31 -30.81 -23.50
CA VAL A 335 3.49 -31.34 -22.13
C VAL A 335 3.56 -30.18 -21.14
N VAL A 336 2.42 -29.51 -20.91
CA VAL A 336 2.32 -28.39 -19.96
C VAL A 336 1.75 -28.89 -18.64
N PRO A 337 2.34 -28.52 -17.47
CA PRO A 337 1.76 -28.82 -16.17
C PRO A 337 0.32 -28.33 -16.06
N LEU A 338 -0.59 -29.20 -15.58
CA LEU A 338 -1.96 -28.81 -15.26
C LEU A 338 -1.95 -27.87 -14.06
N ARG A 339 -2.20 -26.58 -14.33
CA ARG A 339 -2.33 -25.56 -13.29
C ARG A 339 -3.81 -25.28 -13.02
N ARG A 340 -4.14 -25.01 -11.76
CA ARG A 340 -5.49 -24.64 -11.35
C ARG A 340 -5.88 -23.33 -12.04
N LYS A 341 -6.99 -23.34 -12.77
CA LYS A 341 -7.54 -22.16 -13.44
C LYS A 341 -8.74 -21.65 -12.65
N TYR A 342 -8.72 -20.36 -12.32
CA TYR A 342 -9.84 -19.68 -11.68
C TYR A 342 -10.65 -18.92 -12.71
N LYS A 343 -11.97 -18.83 -12.49
CA LYS A 343 -12.83 -17.92 -13.22
C LYS A 343 -12.84 -16.60 -12.48
N VAL A 344 -12.52 -15.51 -13.18
CA VAL A 344 -12.62 -14.16 -12.61
C VAL A 344 -14.03 -13.65 -12.87
N MET A 345 -14.75 -13.38 -11.78
CA MET A 345 -16.13 -12.89 -11.81
C MET A 345 -16.18 -11.51 -11.16
N ILE A 346 -16.63 -10.51 -11.91
CA ILE A 346 -16.86 -9.15 -11.44
C ILE A 346 -18.29 -9.08 -10.91
N ARG A 347 -18.44 -8.81 -9.63
CA ARG A 347 -19.76 -8.65 -9.01
C ARG A 347 -20.47 -7.40 -9.55
N PRO A 348 -21.81 -7.36 -9.58
CA PRO A 348 -22.57 -6.20 -10.06
C PRO A 348 -22.20 -4.88 -9.36
N ASP A 349 -21.86 -4.93 -8.07
CA ASP A 349 -21.50 -3.75 -7.30
C ASP A 349 -20.17 -3.15 -7.76
N ALA A 350 -19.16 -4.00 -7.95
CA ALA A 350 -17.85 -3.60 -8.46
C ALA A 350 -17.92 -3.09 -9.91
N LEU A 351 -18.79 -3.67 -10.74
CA LEU A 351 -18.99 -3.20 -12.12
C LEU A 351 -19.56 -1.77 -12.16
N ARG A 352 -20.49 -1.46 -11.26
CA ARG A 352 -21.05 -0.10 -11.14
C ARG A 352 -20.00 0.92 -10.75
N ASP A 353 -19.08 0.56 -9.85
CA ASP A 353 -18.01 1.45 -9.45
C ASP A 353 -17.06 1.74 -10.65
N LEU A 354 -16.72 0.72 -11.46
CA LEU A 354 -15.92 0.90 -12.67
C LEU A 354 -16.60 1.79 -13.74
N GLU A 355 -17.92 1.66 -13.91
CA GLU A 355 -18.72 2.51 -14.81
C GLU A 355 -18.81 3.95 -14.30
N ASP A 356 -19.03 4.14 -13.00
CA ASP A 356 -19.12 5.46 -12.36
C ASP A 356 -17.77 6.21 -12.41
N ASP A 357 -16.65 5.49 -12.35
CA ASP A 357 -15.28 6.03 -12.44
C ASP A 357 -14.78 6.23 -13.89
N GLY A 358 -15.58 5.85 -14.90
CA GLY A 358 -15.26 6.00 -16.32
C GLY A 358 -14.13 5.08 -16.80
N LEU A 359 -13.91 3.96 -16.11
CA LEU A 359 -12.90 2.94 -16.44
C LEU A 359 -13.40 1.88 -17.43
N LEU A 360 -14.72 1.89 -17.71
CA LEU A 360 -15.43 1.08 -18.71
C LEU A 360 -16.36 1.98 -19.51
#